data_AF-A0A9E5PKM7-F1
#
_entry.id   AF-A0A9E5PKM7-F1
#
_cell.length_a   1.000
_cell.length_b   1.000
_cell.length_c   1.000
_cell.angle_alpha   90.00
_cell.angle_beta   90.00
_cell.angle_gamma   90.00
#
_symmetry.space_group_name_H-M   'P 1'
#
loop_
_entity.id
_entity.type
_entity.pdbx_description
1 polymer ?
#
loop_
_entity_poly.entity_id
_entity_poly.type
_entity_poly.pdbx_seq_one_letter_code
_entity_poly.pdbx_strand_id
1 'polypeptide(L)' 'MVGAGGPQRRRDAFILVHHYGLSYRETAEVLDLSPQTVANHLTMALADLRKLLAPHFYDQSSSASDSPTDVTTDRSA' A
#
# COMPACT_ATOMS: atom_id res chain seq x y z
N MET A 1 -7.65 -13.45 29.10
CA MET A 1 -7.57 -12.17 28.37
C MET A 1 -6.58 -12.34 27.22
N VAL A 2 -7.04 -12.93 26.11
CA VAL A 2 -6.21 -13.23 24.92
C VAL A 2 -6.87 -12.53 23.74
N GLY A 3 -6.29 -11.42 23.31
CA GLY A 3 -6.73 -10.67 22.14
C GLY A 3 -5.53 -10.32 21.28
N ALA A 4 -4.82 -11.34 20.80
CA ALA A 4 -3.70 -11.20 19.90
C ALA A 4 -4.07 -10.28 18.72
N GLY A 5 -3.23 -9.28 18.46
CA GLY A 5 -3.36 -8.29 17.40
C GLY A 5 -3.35 -8.92 16.01
N GLY A 6 -4.47 -9.53 15.62
CA GLY A 6 -4.65 -10.17 14.33
C GLY A 6 -4.64 -9.16 13.16
N PRO A 7 -4.49 -9.65 11.92
CA PRO A 7 -4.49 -8.82 10.72
C PRO A 7 -5.76 -7.99 10.53
N GLN A 8 -6.89 -8.46 11.08
CA GLN A 8 -8.17 -7.75 11.00
C GLN A 8 -8.11 -6.43 11.78
N ARG A 9 -7.63 -6.45 13.03
CA ARG A 9 -7.45 -5.23 13.85
C ARG A 9 -6.49 -4.22 13.22
N ARG A 10 -5.49 -4.69 12.46
CA ARG A 10 -4.61 -3.80 11.67
C ARG A 10 -5.33 -3.07 10.55
N ARG A 11 -6.19 -3.79 9.83
CA ARG A 11 -7.02 -3.20 8.77
C ARG A 11 -8.02 -2.21 9.35
N ASP A 12 -8.65 -2.55 10.47
CA ASP A 12 -9.61 -1.68 11.13
C ASP A 12 -8.96 -0.36 11.56
N ALA A 13 -7.77 -0.41 12.16
CA ALA A 13 -7.00 0.79 12.50
C ALA A 13 -6.69 1.67 11.28
N PHE A 14 -6.31 1.05 10.15
CA PHE A 14 -6.06 1.78 8.91
C PHE A 14 -7.33 2.44 8.36
N ILE A 15 -8.46 1.73 8.34
CA ILE A 15 -9.74 2.26 7.85
C ILE A 15 -10.21 3.42 8.74
N LEU A 16 -10.15 3.28 10.06
CA LEU A 16 -10.56 4.34 10.99
C LEU A 16 -9.76 5.63 10.78
N VAL A 17 -8.44 5.53 10.61
CA VAL A 17 -7.60 6.71 10.38
C VAL A 17 -7.77 7.27 8.96
N HIS A 18 -7.69 6.44 7.92
CA HIS A 18 -7.62 6.92 6.54
C HIS A 18 -8.98 7.12 5.87
N HIS A 19 -9.99 6.34 6.22
CA HIS A 19 -11.33 6.45 5.66
C HIS A 19 -12.24 7.36 6.50
N TYR A 20 -12.18 7.20 7.83
CA TYR A 20 -13.02 7.98 8.74
C TYR A 20 -12.33 9.22 9.33
N GLY A 21 -11.02 9.39 9.11
CA GLY A 21 -10.28 10.57 9.55
C GLY A 21 -10.05 10.67 11.07
N LEU A 22 -10.22 9.56 11.80
CA LEU A 22 -10.03 9.53 13.25
C LEU A 22 -8.56 9.74 13.62
N SER A 23 -8.32 10.43 14.73
CA SER A 23 -6.99 10.52 15.32
C SER A 23 -6.55 9.15 15.89
N TYR A 24 -5.26 9.01 16.15
CA TYR A 24 -4.72 7.77 16.72
C TYR A 24 -5.27 7.48 18.12
N ARG A 25 -5.63 8.54 18.86
CA ARG A 25 -6.22 8.43 20.18
C ARG A 25 -7.68 7.95 20.10
N GLU A 26 -8.48 8.54 19.23
CA GLU A 26 -9.88 8.10 19.03
C GLU A 26 -9.93 6.67 18.48
N THR A 27 -9.04 6.35 17.55
CA THR A 27 -8.91 4.98 17.01
C THR A 27 -8.52 3.98 18.10
N ALA A 28 -7.64 4.37 19.02
CA ALA A 28 -7.24 3.55 20.16
C ALA A 28 -8.40 3.30 21.12
N GLU A 29 -9.22 4.31 21.38
CA GLU A 29 -10.44 4.19 22.19
C GLU A 29 -11.49 3.28 21.51
N VAL A 30 -11.69 3.41 20.20
CA VAL A 30 -12.63 2.56 19.42
C VAL A 30 -12.21 1.09 19.39
N LEU A 31 -10.90 0.83 19.28
CA LEU A 31 -10.38 -0.55 19.15
C LEU A 31 -10.01 -1.20 20.49
N ASP A 32 -10.17 -0.48 21.61
CA ASP A 32 -9.71 -0.87 22.94
C ASP A 32 -8.21 -1.25 22.93
N LEU A 33 -7.39 -0.34 22.39
CA LEU A 33 -5.94 -0.49 22.22
C LEU A 33 -5.21 0.72 22.81
N SER A 34 -3.89 0.59 22.96
CA SER A 34 -3.06 1.77 23.25
C SER A 34 -2.80 2.57 21.96
N PRO A 35 -2.64 3.91 22.03
CA PRO A 35 -2.24 4.73 20.89
C PRO A 35 -0.94 4.25 20.23
N GLN A 36 -0.01 3.73 21.02
CA GLN A 36 1.24 3.15 20.52
C GLN A 36 1.00 1.87 19.71
N THR A 37 0.05 1.04 20.15
CA THR A 37 -0.36 -0.17 19.42
C THR A 37 -1.03 0.19 18.10
N VAL A 38 -1.86 1.24 18.06
CA VAL A 38 -2.46 1.76 16.81
C VAL A 38 -1.37 2.24 15.85
N ALA A 39 -0.38 3.00 16.31
CA ALA A 39 0.73 3.46 15.48
C ALA A 39 1.53 2.29 14.87
N ASN A 40 1.82 1.26 15.68
CA ASN A 40 2.47 0.03 15.20
C ASN A 40 1.61 -0.70 14.17
N HIS A 41 0.31 -0.84 14.42
CA HIS A 41 -0.62 -1.46 13.50
C HIS A 41 -0.72 -0.73 12.17
N LEU A 42 -0.75 0.60 12.15
CA LEU A 42 -0.72 1.42 10.93
C LEU A 42 0.57 1.23 10.15
N THR A 43 1.71 1.24 10.84
CA THR A 43 3.02 1.03 10.22
C THR A 43 3.09 -0.33 9.54
N MET A 44 2.64 -1.38 10.22
CA MET A 44 2.56 -2.73 9.66
C MET A 44 1.55 -2.82 8.52
N ALA A 45 0.38 -2.19 8.64
CA ALA A 45 -0.65 -2.19 7.60
C ALA A 45 -0.13 -1.52 6.30
N LEU A 46 0.56 -0.39 6.42
CA LEU A 46 1.19 0.28 5.28
C LEU A 46 2.33 -0.55 4.67
N ALA A 47 3.13 -1.24 5.48
CA ALA A 47 4.16 -2.15 4.98
C ALA A 47 3.56 -3.33 4.21
N ASP A 48 2.48 -3.92 4.74
CA ASP A 48 1.72 -4.98 4.09
C ASP A 48 1.13 -4.50 2.76
N LEU A 49 0.51 -3.30 2.74
CA LEU A 49 -0.02 -2.68 1.52
C LEU A 49 1.06 -2.44 0.46
N ARG A 50 2.23 -1.89 0.86
CA ARG A 50 3.34 -1.68 -0.08
C ARG A 50 3.82 -2.99 -0.69
N LYS A 51 3.90 -4.08 0.09
CA LYS A 51 4.29 -5.40 -0.44
C LYS A 51 3.27 -5.96 -1.42
N LEU A 52 1.98 -5.80 -1.14
CA LEU A 52 0.90 -6.25 -2.03
C LEU A 52 0.85 -5.46 -3.33
N LEU A 53 1.15 -4.16 -3.26
CA LEU A 53 1.13 -3.29 -4.42
C LEU A 53 2.44 -3.30 -5.20
N ALA A 54 3.57 -3.68 -4.59
CA ALA A 54 4.88 -3.70 -5.24
C ALA A 54 4.88 -4.42 -6.59
N PRO A 55 4.27 -5.62 -6.77
CA PRO A 55 4.21 -6.30 -8.06
C PRO A 55 3.48 -5.50 -9.15
N HIS A 56 2.50 -4.66 -8.77
CA HIS A 56 1.72 -3.86 -9.70
C HIS A 56 2.38 -2.52 -10.05
N PHE A 57 3.36 -2.09 -9.25
CA PHE A 57 4.13 -0.87 -9.50
C PHE A 57 5.36 -1.08 -10.42
N TYR A 58 5.66 -2.32 -10.84
CA TYR A 58 6.80 -2.61 -11.73
C TYR A 58 6.52 -2.50 -13.24
N ASP A 59 5.26 -2.38 -13.67
CA ASP A 59 4.90 -2.46 -15.10
C ASP A 59 4.76 -1.09 -15.79
N GLN A 60 4.48 -0.02 -15.04
CA GLN A 60 4.04 1.25 -15.66
C GLN A 60 5.16 2.21 -16.10
N SER A 61 6.44 1.86 -15.87
CA SER A 61 7.58 2.70 -16.28
C SER A 61 8.38 2.15 -17.46
N SER A 62 8.01 0.98 -18.02
CA SER A 62 8.75 0.33 -19.12
C SER A 62 8.03 0.31 -20.48
N SER A 63 6.83 0.88 -20.65
CA SER A 63 6.16 0.91 -21.97
C SER A 63 6.64 2.02 -22.92
N ALA A 64 7.74 2.72 -22.62
CA ALA A 64 8.22 3.85 -23.41
C ALA A 64 9.31 3.52 -24.46
N SER A 65 9.56 2.25 -24.84
CA SER A 65 10.65 1.97 -25.79
C SER A 65 10.44 0.92 -26.86
N ASP A 66 9.25 0.31 -26.98
CA ASP A 66 8.98 -0.64 -28.09
C ASP A 66 8.16 0.05 -29.18
N SER A 67 8.83 0.91 -29.94
CA SER A 67 8.39 1.29 -31.29
C SER A 67 9.40 0.70 -32.27
N PRO A 68 9.05 -0.37 -33.00
CA PRO A 68 9.83 -0.79 -34.15
C PRO A 68 9.55 0.25 -35.23
N THR A 69 10.40 1.29 -35.28
CA THR A 69 10.39 2.18 -36.44
C THR A 69 11.08 1.40 -37.55
N ASP A 70 10.27 0.68 -38.31
CA ASP A 70 10.60 0.25 -39.66
C ASP A 70 11.05 1.50 -40.43
N VAL A 71 12.36 1.69 -40.55
CA VAL A 71 12.94 2.59 -41.54
C VAL A 71 13.58 1.73 -42.61
N THR A 72 12.73 1.34 -43.55
CA THR A 72 13.13 1.02 -44.92
C THR A 72 14.09 2.12 -45.39
N THR A 73 15.40 1.83 -45.41
CA THR A 73 16.38 2.61 -46.17
C THR A 73 16.91 1.71 -47.26
N ASP A 74 16.21 1.82 -48.38
CA ASP A 74 16.71 1.59 -49.73
C ASP A 74 18.11 2.21 -49.89
N ARG A 75 19.08 1.38 -50.28
CA ARG A 75 20.32 1.86 -50.88
C ARG A 75 20.84 0.85 -51.90
N SER A 76 20.17 0.81 -53.04
CA SER A 76 20.73 0.30 -54.30
C SER A 76 20.99 1.48 -55.23
N ALA A 77 22.26 1.87 -55.40
CA ALA A 77 22.82 2.53 -56.59
C ALA A 77 24.34 2.72 -56.42
#